data_AF-A0A5N8YSU7-F1
#
_entry.id   AF-A0A5N8YSU7-F1
#
_cell.length_a   1.000
_cell.length_b   1.000
_cell.length_c   1.000
_cell.angle_alpha   90.00
_cell.angle_beta   90.00
_cell.angle_gamma   90.00
#
_symmetry.space_group_name_H-M   'P 1'
#
loop_
_entity.id
_entity.type
_entity.pdbx_description
1 polymer ?
#
loop_
_entity_poly.entity_id
_entity_poly.type
_entity_poly.pdbx_seq_one_letter_code
_entity_poly.pdbx_strand_id
1 'polypeptide(L)'
;MTSSLTRNNAEIFPGTKSFSKINKVLDVPDLIDVQKESFDWFTKKGLTDLFEEISPIEDNQGQNSRFSLKFVDHDFEAPNFSEEDCRSQEKTFDASMYVTVELQINAAGPGQGEVKEQRLYVGNIPMMTSAGTFIINGAERVVVSQLVRSPGVYFSEDRDPGSGRPLAAAKLIPYRGAWMEFETSNRDVIYVKVDRKRKTPVTTLLRALGYETDEEILELFEDVDTNLDHQFMKTTISKDTSVRDTEEALIEFYRRLRPGEPPNAENARNLINTLFFDSRRYDLGKVGRYKLDSVLKGPENADRDGEPDDRILDKEDIINLLRRLIQINNEERRANDIDHLGNRRVRAVGELIQNQVRVG
;
A
#
# COMPACT_ATOMS: atom_id res chain seq x y z
N MET A 1 42.51 44.98 7.06
CA MET A 1 41.80 46.10 7.72
C MET A 1 40.75 46.55 6.71
N THR A 2 39.44 46.46 6.88
CA THR A 2 38.52 46.76 8.00
C THR A 2 37.19 46.06 7.66
N SER A 3 36.65 45.19 8.52
CA SER A 3 35.50 45.46 9.41
C SER A 3 34.21 45.89 8.69
N SER A 4 33.32 44.93 8.42
CA SER A 4 31.86 45.15 8.45
C SER A 4 31.23 44.05 9.29
N LEU A 5 31.05 44.36 10.58
CA LEU A 5 30.33 43.55 11.55
C LEU A 5 28.83 43.63 11.27
N THR A 6 28.26 42.55 10.72
CA THR A 6 26.84 42.26 10.86
C THR A 6 26.67 41.38 12.10
N ARG A 7 26.45 42.03 13.25
CA ARG A 7 25.97 41.37 14.46
C ARG A 7 24.48 41.13 14.31
N ASN A 8 24.07 39.87 14.27
CA ASN A 8 22.87 39.38 14.95
C ASN A 8 23.04 37.86 15.18
N ASN A 9 23.23 37.50 16.44
CA ASN A 9 23.33 36.15 17.02
C ASN A 9 24.26 35.16 16.31
N ALA A 10 25.57 35.40 16.40
CA ALA A 10 26.58 34.38 16.13
C ALA A 10 26.96 33.72 17.47
N GLU A 11 26.60 32.44 17.64
CA GLU A 11 27.25 31.55 18.59
C GLU A 11 28.77 31.67 18.42
N ILE A 12 29.48 31.81 19.54
CA ILE A 12 30.93 32.01 19.58
C ILE A 12 31.62 30.68 19.25
N PHE A 13 31.63 30.30 17.98
CA PHE A 13 32.44 29.18 17.51
C PHE A 13 33.91 29.62 17.41
N PRO A 14 34.87 28.76 17.80
CA PRO A 14 36.28 29.03 17.53
C PRO A 14 36.49 29.25 16.03
N GLY A 15 37.30 30.26 15.67
CA GLY A 15 37.54 30.62 14.28
C GLY A 15 38.17 29.47 13.49
N THR A 16 37.39 28.81 12.64
CA THR A 16 37.86 27.70 11.81
C THR A 16 38.36 28.23 10.47
N LYS A 17 39.61 27.92 10.10
CA LYS A 17 40.15 28.26 8.78
C LYS A 17 39.74 27.19 7.76
N SER A 18 38.83 27.52 6.85
CA SER A 18 38.45 26.64 5.74
C SER A 18 39.47 26.71 4.60
N PHE A 19 39.85 25.55 4.07
CA PHE A 19 40.68 25.40 2.87
C PHE A 19 39.86 25.06 1.62
N SER A 20 38.52 25.13 1.71
CA SER A 20 37.64 24.86 0.56
C SER A 20 37.90 25.85 -0.57
N LYS A 21 38.09 25.34 -1.78
CA LYS A 21 38.25 26.13 -3.01
C LYS A 21 36.94 26.28 -3.79
N ILE A 22 35.90 25.54 -3.38
CA ILE A 22 34.59 25.52 -4.04
C ILE A 22 33.62 26.35 -3.20
N ASN A 23 32.88 27.24 -3.86
CA ASN A 23 31.86 28.06 -3.22
C ASN A 23 30.66 27.21 -2.81
N LYS A 24 30.15 27.46 -1.60
CA LYS A 24 28.93 26.82 -1.09
C LYS A 24 27.73 27.46 -1.79
N VAL A 25 26.98 26.66 -2.54
CA VAL A 25 25.79 27.11 -3.30
C VAL A 25 24.51 26.98 -2.48
N LEU A 26 24.45 26.00 -1.56
CA LEU A 26 23.29 25.73 -0.72
C LEU A 26 23.76 25.47 0.72
N ASP A 27 23.03 25.99 1.69
CA ASP A 27 23.23 25.66 3.10
C ASP A 27 22.75 24.24 3.44
N VAL A 28 23.29 23.70 4.53
CA VAL A 28 22.86 22.38 4.99
C VAL A 28 21.48 22.58 5.62
N PRO A 29 20.43 21.84 5.18
CA PRO A 29 19.10 21.93 5.78
C PRO A 29 19.13 21.42 7.23
N ASP A 30 18.03 21.60 7.98
CA ASP A 30 17.95 21.02 9.31
C ASP A 30 17.92 19.49 9.17
N LEU A 31 18.87 18.84 9.84
CA LEU A 31 19.15 17.41 9.71
C LEU A 31 18.05 16.55 10.34
N ILE A 32 17.16 17.14 11.15
CA ILE A 32 16.02 16.46 11.77
C ILE A 32 14.68 16.82 11.11
N ASP A 33 14.67 17.59 10.02
CA ASP A 33 13.46 17.98 9.30
C ASP A 33 12.62 16.78 8.87
N VAL A 34 13.26 15.70 8.40
CA VAL A 34 12.57 14.47 7.98
C VAL A 34 11.68 13.90 9.08
N GLN A 35 12.08 14.02 10.35
CA GLN A 35 11.27 13.55 11.49
C GLN A 35 10.11 14.53 11.75
N LYS A 36 10.44 15.82 11.86
CA LYS A 36 9.49 16.88 12.22
C LYS A 36 8.40 17.07 11.15
N GLU A 37 8.81 17.24 9.89
CA GLU A 37 7.89 17.41 8.77
C GLU A 37 6.99 16.18 8.59
N SER A 38 7.53 14.97 8.77
CA SER A 38 6.73 13.76 8.66
C SER A 38 5.69 13.64 9.76
N PHE A 39 6.04 13.99 11.01
CA PHE A 39 5.08 13.96 12.11
C PHE A 39 4.05 15.09 12.01
N ASP A 40 4.45 16.30 11.58
CA ASP A 40 3.55 17.42 11.32
C ASP A 40 2.56 17.11 10.19
N TRP A 41 3.05 16.46 9.12
CA TRP A 41 2.18 15.95 8.07
C TRP A 41 1.17 14.95 8.62
N PHE A 42 1.57 14.03 9.50
CA PHE A 42 0.67 13.05 10.11
C PHE A 42 -0.43 13.71 10.94
N THR A 43 -0.07 14.64 11.82
CA THR A 43 -1.03 15.30 12.72
C THR A 43 -1.96 16.25 11.99
N LYS A 44 -1.58 16.81 10.84
CA LYS A 44 -2.43 17.74 10.08
C LYS A 44 -3.21 17.08 8.96
N LYS A 45 -2.52 16.34 8.08
CA LYS A 45 -3.09 15.79 6.85
C LYS A 45 -3.27 14.28 6.91
N GLY A 46 -2.31 13.55 7.47
CA GLY A 46 -2.35 12.08 7.50
C GLY A 46 -3.58 11.55 8.24
N LEU A 47 -3.99 12.17 9.35
CA LEU A 47 -5.22 11.80 10.05
C LEU A 47 -6.48 12.15 9.27
N THR A 48 -6.55 13.33 8.63
CA THR A 48 -7.66 13.71 7.76
C THR A 48 -7.83 12.71 6.61
N ASP A 49 -6.73 12.40 5.88
CA ASP A 49 -6.74 11.43 4.79
C ASP A 49 -7.22 10.04 5.29
N LEU A 50 -6.87 9.66 6.53
CA LEU A 50 -7.30 8.40 7.13
C LEU A 50 -8.79 8.41 7.50
N PHE A 51 -9.29 9.51 8.07
CA PHE A 51 -10.69 9.64 8.44
C PHE A 51 -11.63 9.74 7.24
N GLU A 52 -11.21 10.46 6.20
CA GLU A 52 -11.94 10.52 4.92
C GLU A 52 -12.09 9.13 4.30
N GLU A 53 -11.07 8.27 4.40
CA GLU A 53 -11.10 6.92 3.84
C GLU A 53 -12.15 6.01 4.49
N ILE A 54 -12.30 6.10 5.81
CA ILE A 54 -13.28 5.28 6.53
C ILE A 54 -14.68 5.91 6.52
N SER A 55 -14.80 7.15 6.07
CA SER A 55 -16.05 7.90 6.05
C SER A 55 -16.80 7.75 4.71
N PRO A 56 -18.14 7.62 4.71
CA PRO A 56 -19.02 7.44 5.86
C PRO A 56 -19.04 5.99 6.37
N ILE A 57 -19.25 5.83 7.68
CA ILE A 57 -19.56 4.55 8.31
C ILE A 57 -21.08 4.40 8.40
N GLU A 58 -21.60 3.34 7.79
CA GLU A 58 -23.04 3.05 7.71
C GLU A 58 -23.37 1.71 8.39
N ASP A 59 -24.54 1.62 9.01
CA ASP A 59 -24.98 0.42 9.75
C ASP A 59 -25.26 -0.80 8.86
N ASN A 60 -25.90 -0.60 7.70
CA ASN A 60 -26.14 -1.63 6.69
C ASN A 60 -25.59 -1.12 5.35
N GLN A 61 -24.69 -1.88 4.72
CA GLN A 61 -23.98 -1.56 3.47
C GLN A 61 -24.88 -0.95 2.37
N GLY A 62 -25.09 0.37 2.39
CA GLY A 62 -25.80 1.16 1.37
C GLY A 62 -27.31 0.95 1.21
N GLN A 63 -27.90 -0.20 1.56
CA GLN A 63 -29.34 -0.42 1.43
C GLN A 63 -30.07 -0.14 2.75
N ASN A 64 -30.77 1.00 2.81
CA ASN A 64 -31.53 1.47 3.97
C ASN A 64 -30.69 1.70 5.23
N SER A 65 -29.54 2.38 5.09
CA SER A 65 -28.75 2.76 6.26
C SER A 65 -29.56 3.69 7.16
N ARG A 66 -29.74 3.30 8.42
CA ARG A 66 -30.51 4.05 9.42
C ARG A 66 -29.67 5.11 10.10
N PHE A 67 -28.36 4.90 10.15
CA PHE A 67 -27.39 5.79 10.77
C PHE A 67 -26.14 5.86 9.90
N SER A 68 -25.71 7.08 9.59
CA SER A 68 -24.46 7.34 8.89
C SER A 68 -23.59 8.24 9.74
N LEU A 69 -22.36 7.79 10.02
CA LEU A 69 -21.38 8.53 10.80
C LEU A 69 -20.30 9.07 9.86
N LYS A 70 -20.12 10.39 9.87
CA LYS A 70 -19.11 11.09 9.09
C LYS A 70 -18.06 11.70 10.00
N PHE A 71 -16.79 11.62 9.59
CA PHE A 71 -15.70 12.32 10.25
C PHE A 71 -15.56 13.71 9.62
N VAL A 72 -15.51 14.74 10.46
CA VAL A 72 -15.48 16.15 10.01
C VAL A 72 -14.09 16.73 10.18
N ASP A 73 -13.54 16.62 11.39
CA ASP A 73 -12.25 17.21 11.74
C ASP A 73 -11.63 16.48 12.94
N HIS A 74 -10.36 16.75 13.21
CA HIS A 74 -9.66 16.26 14.40
C HIS A 74 -8.75 17.34 14.98
N ASP A 75 -8.61 17.31 16.31
CA ASP A 75 -7.76 18.25 17.03
C ASP A 75 -7.03 17.56 18.19
N PHE A 76 -5.95 18.19 18.62
CA PHE A 76 -5.16 17.76 19.77
C PHE A 76 -5.21 18.84 20.84
N GLU A 77 -5.41 18.40 22.08
CA GLU A 77 -5.18 19.27 23.23
C GLU A 77 -3.68 19.46 23.48
N ALA A 78 -3.32 20.38 24.38
CA ALA A 78 -1.94 20.52 24.79
C ALA A 78 -1.44 19.24 25.49
N PRO A 79 -0.14 18.90 25.37
CA PRO A 79 0.42 17.75 26.08
C PRO A 79 0.14 17.82 27.58
N ASN A 80 -0.16 16.66 28.17
CA ASN A 80 -0.56 16.55 29.58
C ASN A 80 0.51 17.02 30.56
N PHE A 81 1.79 16.87 30.19
CA PHE A 81 2.96 17.21 30.99
C PHE A 81 4.06 17.81 30.10
N SER A 82 4.99 18.53 30.69
CA SER A 82 6.18 19.01 29.97
C SER A 82 7.13 17.86 29.62
N GLU A 83 7.99 18.06 28.62
CA GLU A 83 8.98 17.04 28.25
C GLU A 83 9.92 16.69 29.44
N GLU A 84 10.23 17.64 30.32
CA GLU A 84 11.10 17.44 31.49
C GLU A 84 10.40 16.62 32.59
N ASP A 85 9.11 16.91 32.83
CA ASP A 85 8.28 16.13 33.77
C ASP A 85 8.13 14.69 33.30
N CYS A 86 7.94 14.47 32.00
CA CYS A 86 7.84 13.12 31.44
C CYS A 86 9.12 12.31 31.68
N ARG A 87 10.30 12.92 31.47
CA ARG A 87 11.60 12.26 31.70
C ARG A 87 11.83 11.94 33.17
N SER A 88 11.51 12.87 34.08
CA SER A 88 11.79 12.70 35.52
C SER A 88 10.79 11.81 36.25
N GLN A 89 9.54 11.75 35.79
CA GLN A 89 8.45 11.01 36.44
C GLN A 89 8.07 9.72 35.72
N GLU A 90 8.88 9.26 34.76
CA GLU A 90 8.63 8.04 33.97
C GLU A 90 7.29 8.05 33.22
N LYS A 91 6.84 9.22 32.76
CA LYS A 91 5.58 9.39 32.00
C LYS A 91 5.81 9.45 30.50
N THR A 92 4.76 9.22 29.73
CA THR A 92 4.76 9.42 28.27
C THR A 92 4.43 10.87 27.95
N PHE A 93 5.13 11.46 26.97
CA PHE A 93 4.80 12.78 26.44
C PHE A 93 3.73 12.61 25.36
N ASP A 94 2.47 12.80 25.73
CA ASP A 94 1.30 12.59 24.88
C ASP A 94 0.31 13.75 24.97
N ALA A 95 -0.57 13.82 23.99
CA ALA A 95 -1.70 14.75 23.94
C ALA A 95 -3.00 14.00 23.68
N SER A 96 -4.08 14.47 24.31
CA SER A 96 -5.44 13.96 24.08
C SER A 96 -5.89 14.32 22.67
N MET A 97 -6.28 13.32 21.88
CA MET A 97 -6.84 13.49 20.55
C MET A 97 -8.36 13.46 20.60
N TYR A 98 -8.96 14.46 19.97
CA TYR A 98 -10.40 14.56 19.77
C TYR A 98 -10.73 14.53 18.29
N VAL A 99 -11.87 13.95 17.99
CA VAL A 99 -12.39 13.87 16.62
C VAL A 99 -13.83 14.38 16.63
N THR A 100 -14.11 15.31 15.73
CA THR A 100 -15.44 15.84 15.49
C THR A 100 -16.14 14.94 14.50
N VAL A 101 -17.24 14.33 14.94
CA VAL A 101 -18.06 13.43 14.13
C VAL A 101 -19.45 14.01 13.93
N GLU A 102 -20.02 13.72 12.77
CA GLU A 102 -21.38 14.05 12.39
C GLU A 102 -22.20 12.76 12.25
N LEU A 103 -23.22 12.59 13.10
CA LEU A 103 -24.14 11.47 13.02
C LEU A 103 -25.43 11.90 12.33
N GLN A 104 -25.67 11.36 11.14
CA GLN A 104 -26.91 11.52 10.39
C GLN A 104 -27.88 10.39 10.71
N ILE A 105 -29.08 10.73 11.16
CA ILE A 105 -30.15 9.77 11.50
C ILE A 105 -31.14 9.70 10.33
N ASN A 106 -31.11 8.59 9.58
CA ASN A 106 -32.02 8.33 8.46
C ASN A 106 -33.23 7.46 8.88
N ALA A 107 -33.19 6.87 10.08
CA ALA A 107 -34.26 6.02 10.60
C ALA A 107 -35.61 6.76 10.66
N ALA A 108 -36.68 6.09 10.22
CA ALA A 108 -38.04 6.61 10.34
C ALA A 108 -38.43 6.77 11.83
N GLY A 109 -38.76 7.99 12.25
CA GLY A 109 -39.06 8.32 13.63
C GLY A 109 -38.92 9.82 13.92
N PRO A 110 -39.09 10.26 15.19
CA PRO A 110 -39.06 11.67 15.56
C PRO A 110 -37.70 12.37 15.39
N GLY A 111 -36.63 11.64 15.01
CA GLY A 111 -35.30 12.17 14.71
C GLY A 111 -34.86 11.96 13.26
N GLN A 112 -35.78 11.64 12.35
CA GLN A 112 -35.45 11.43 10.94
C GLN A 112 -34.93 12.72 10.30
N GLY A 113 -33.74 12.65 9.68
CA GLY A 113 -33.04 13.78 9.09
C GLY A 113 -32.25 14.63 10.08
N GLU A 114 -32.21 14.26 11.37
CA GLU A 114 -31.41 14.98 12.36
C GLU A 114 -29.92 14.68 12.14
N VAL A 115 -29.12 15.75 12.17
CA VAL A 115 -27.65 15.71 12.05
C VAL A 115 -27.08 16.19 13.37
N LYS A 116 -26.33 15.32 14.07
CA LYS A 116 -25.71 15.63 15.36
C LYS A 116 -24.21 15.69 15.21
N GLU A 117 -23.64 16.88 15.42
CA GLU A 117 -22.20 17.06 15.51
C GLU A 117 -21.75 16.90 16.97
N GLN A 118 -20.70 16.11 17.18
CA GLN A 118 -20.13 15.90 18.51
C GLN A 118 -18.60 15.75 18.45
N ARG A 119 -17.90 16.43 19.36
CA ARG A 119 -16.47 16.25 19.62
C ARG A 119 -16.28 15.07 20.59
N LEU A 120 -15.63 14.01 20.13
CA LEU A 120 -15.40 12.77 20.88
C LEU A 120 -13.92 12.61 21.20
N TYR A 121 -13.61 12.21 22.43
CA TYR A 121 -12.27 11.79 22.82
C TYR A 121 -11.98 10.40 22.26
N VAL A 122 -10.87 10.27 21.52
CA VAL A 122 -10.46 8.99 20.90
C VAL A 122 -9.38 8.31 21.72
N GLY A 123 -8.40 9.07 22.22
CA GLY A 123 -7.27 8.53 22.95
C GLY A 123 -6.11 9.50 23.02
N ASN A 124 -5.08 9.14 23.76
CA ASN A 124 -3.83 9.89 23.81
C ASN A 124 -2.88 9.42 22.71
N ILE A 125 -2.29 10.38 21.99
CA ILE A 125 -1.27 10.13 20.98
C ILE A 125 0.07 10.67 21.48
N PRO A 126 1.15 9.87 21.49
CA PRO A 126 2.48 10.35 21.82
C PRO A 126 2.91 11.48 20.88
N MET A 127 3.36 12.58 21.45
CA MET A 127 3.77 13.78 20.71
C MET A 127 5.27 13.78 20.47
N MET A 128 5.68 14.32 19.31
CA MET A 128 7.09 14.52 19.01
C MET A 128 7.64 15.71 19.79
N THR A 129 8.83 15.53 20.38
CA THR A 129 9.56 16.59 21.08
C THR A 129 10.17 17.60 20.12
N SER A 130 10.65 18.72 20.66
CA SER A 130 11.42 19.71 19.90
C SER A 130 12.68 19.16 19.20
N ALA A 131 13.23 18.04 19.72
CA ALA A 131 14.41 17.36 19.20
C ALA A 131 14.11 16.29 18.13
N GLY A 132 12.84 16.06 17.77
CA GLY A 132 12.45 15.02 16.81
C GLY A 132 12.42 13.61 17.40
N THR A 133 12.22 13.49 18.71
CA THR A 133 12.16 12.23 19.47
C THR A 133 10.78 12.04 20.12
N PHE A 134 10.55 10.91 20.77
CA PHE A 134 9.36 10.62 21.58
C PHE A 134 9.76 10.20 22.98
N ILE A 135 9.03 10.63 23.99
CA ILE A 135 9.24 10.17 25.38
C ILE A 135 8.15 9.17 25.71
N ILE A 136 8.52 7.90 25.90
CA ILE A 136 7.60 6.82 26.23
C ILE A 136 8.02 6.22 27.57
N ASN A 137 7.17 6.36 28.59
CA ASN A 137 7.44 5.94 29.97
C ASN A 137 8.80 6.49 30.48
N GLY A 138 9.04 7.80 30.29
CA GLY A 138 10.27 8.51 30.65
C GLY A 138 11.49 8.24 29.76
N ALA A 139 11.45 7.22 28.91
CA ALA A 139 12.55 6.88 28.02
C ALA A 139 12.41 7.58 26.67
N GLU A 140 13.49 8.23 26.22
CA GLU A 140 13.54 8.87 24.92
C GLU A 140 13.77 7.83 23.81
N ARG A 141 12.97 7.94 22.75
CA ARG A 141 12.92 6.98 21.64
C ARG A 141 12.89 7.73 20.32
N VAL A 142 13.46 7.10 19.30
CA VAL A 142 13.45 7.61 17.93
C VAL A 142 12.77 6.57 17.05
N VAL A 143 11.79 7.01 16.26
CA VAL A 143 11.21 6.15 15.22
C VAL A 143 12.09 6.26 13.98
N VAL A 144 12.72 5.15 13.63
CA VAL A 144 13.64 5.08 12.49
C VAL A 144 12.82 4.94 11.20
N SER A 145 13.14 5.77 10.21
CA SER A 145 12.54 5.68 8.89
C SER A 145 12.88 4.33 8.24
N GLN A 146 11.89 3.72 7.58
CA GLN A 146 12.05 2.42 6.95
C GLN A 146 12.18 2.55 5.43
N LEU A 147 13.17 1.89 4.84
CA LEU A 147 13.27 1.77 3.39
C LEU A 147 12.51 0.52 2.93
N VAL A 148 11.39 0.74 2.24
CA VAL A 148 10.52 -0.33 1.74
C VAL A 148 10.43 -0.30 0.22
N ARG A 149 9.85 -1.32 -0.39
CA ARG A 149 9.50 -1.27 -1.81
C ARG A 149 8.33 -0.31 -2.01
N SER A 150 8.38 0.48 -3.08
CA SER A 150 7.25 1.31 -3.47
C SER A 150 6.10 0.42 -3.95
N PRO A 151 4.84 0.87 -3.86
CA PRO A 151 3.74 0.18 -4.52
C PRO A 151 3.97 0.05 -6.03
N GLY A 152 3.44 -1.00 -6.64
CA GLY A 152 3.57 -1.31 -8.07
C GLY A 152 3.93 -2.77 -8.35
N VAL A 153 4.24 -3.06 -9.61
CA VAL A 153 4.64 -4.39 -10.08
C VAL A 153 6.15 -4.49 -10.25
N TYR A 154 6.71 -5.62 -9.83
CA TYR A 154 8.13 -5.92 -9.91
C TYR A 154 8.33 -7.27 -10.57
N PHE A 155 9.14 -7.34 -11.61
CA PHE A 155 9.53 -8.58 -12.25
C PHE A 155 10.96 -8.94 -11.86
N SER A 156 11.19 -10.22 -11.58
CA SER A 156 12.50 -10.81 -11.35
C SER A 156 12.64 -12.06 -12.20
N GLU A 157 13.87 -12.39 -12.59
CA GLU A 157 14.19 -13.64 -13.28
C GLU A 157 15.32 -14.34 -12.54
N ASP A 158 15.17 -15.64 -12.30
CA ASP A 158 16.24 -16.52 -11.88
C ASP A 158 16.49 -17.55 -12.98
N ARG A 159 17.71 -18.07 -13.13
CA ARG A 159 17.98 -19.14 -14.10
C ARG A 159 17.86 -20.51 -13.43
N ASP A 160 17.08 -21.40 -14.03
CA ASP A 160 16.96 -22.79 -13.60
C ASP A 160 18.34 -23.49 -13.68
N PRO A 161 18.88 -24.05 -12.59
CA PRO A 161 20.22 -24.65 -12.60
C PRO A 161 20.37 -25.83 -13.57
N GLY A 162 19.29 -26.56 -13.86
CA GLY A 162 19.32 -27.73 -14.72
C GLY A 162 19.25 -27.38 -16.21
N SER A 163 18.28 -26.55 -16.60
CA SER A 163 18.03 -26.19 -18.00
C SER A 163 18.66 -24.87 -18.43
N GLY A 164 19.12 -24.03 -17.50
CA GLY A 164 19.65 -22.70 -17.77
C GLY A 164 18.60 -21.68 -18.20
N ARG A 165 17.33 -22.08 -18.31
CA ARG A 165 16.21 -21.25 -18.75
C ARG A 165 15.85 -20.20 -17.69
N PRO A 166 15.37 -19.01 -18.11
CA PRO A 166 14.81 -18.05 -17.17
C PRO A 166 13.53 -18.61 -16.53
N LEU A 167 13.37 -18.36 -15.24
CA LEU A 167 12.16 -18.56 -14.47
C LEU A 167 11.72 -17.19 -13.97
N ALA A 168 10.74 -16.62 -14.65
CA ALA A 168 10.21 -15.32 -14.29
C ALA A 168 9.31 -15.42 -13.06
N ALA A 169 9.41 -14.41 -12.21
CA ALA A 169 8.50 -14.15 -11.11
C ALA A 169 8.06 -12.68 -11.12
N ALA A 170 6.86 -12.41 -10.62
CA ALA A 170 6.34 -11.07 -10.46
C ALA A 170 5.79 -10.86 -9.05
N LYS A 171 5.95 -9.65 -8.51
CA LYS A 171 5.37 -9.22 -7.24
C LYS A 171 4.57 -7.95 -7.48
N LEU A 172 3.27 -8.03 -7.24
CA LEU A 172 2.36 -6.90 -7.25
C LEU A 172 2.11 -6.47 -5.81
N ILE A 173 2.67 -5.31 -5.47
CA ILE A 173 2.68 -4.76 -4.12
C ILE A 173 1.75 -3.55 -4.10
N PRO A 174 0.58 -3.62 -3.45
CA PRO A 174 -0.25 -2.45 -3.26
C PRO A 174 0.31 -1.50 -2.21
N TYR A 175 -0.21 -0.27 -2.18
CA TYR A 175 -0.04 0.62 -1.04
C TYR A 175 -0.74 0.04 0.19
N ARG A 176 -1.95 -0.51 -0.02
CA ARG A 176 -2.77 -1.18 0.99
C ARG A 176 -3.57 -2.32 0.36
N GLY A 177 -3.69 -3.44 1.07
CA GLY A 177 -4.42 -4.62 0.59
C GLY A 177 -3.51 -5.83 0.40
N ALA A 178 -4.06 -6.86 -0.25
CA ALA A 178 -3.39 -8.15 -0.40
C ALA A 178 -2.29 -8.13 -1.47
N TRP A 179 -1.14 -8.74 -1.16
CA TRP A 179 -0.07 -8.89 -2.14
C TRP A 179 -0.36 -10.05 -3.08
N MET A 180 0.03 -9.92 -4.35
CA MET A 180 0.02 -11.03 -5.30
C MET A 180 1.44 -11.32 -5.77
N GLU A 181 1.85 -12.57 -5.64
CA GLU A 181 3.15 -13.07 -6.09
C GLU A 181 2.90 -14.13 -7.17
N PHE A 182 3.51 -13.96 -8.33
CA PHE A 182 3.42 -14.89 -9.45
C PHE A 182 4.79 -15.52 -9.67
N GLU A 183 4.83 -16.82 -9.95
CA GLU A 183 6.07 -17.56 -10.20
C GLU A 183 5.88 -18.56 -11.33
N THR A 184 6.89 -18.68 -12.17
CA THR A 184 6.96 -19.71 -13.21
C THR A 184 7.83 -20.86 -12.72
N SER A 185 7.36 -22.09 -12.93
CA SER A 185 8.12 -23.29 -12.60
C SER A 185 8.88 -23.85 -13.80
N ASN A 186 9.86 -24.72 -13.55
CA ASN A 186 10.62 -25.41 -14.60
C ASN A 186 9.80 -26.40 -15.46
N ARG A 187 8.51 -26.59 -15.15
CA ARG A 187 7.56 -27.38 -15.94
C ARG A 187 6.57 -26.49 -16.69
N ASP A 188 6.92 -25.22 -16.88
CA ASP A 188 6.13 -24.24 -17.62
C ASP A 188 4.74 -24.00 -17.00
N VAL A 189 4.59 -24.27 -15.70
CA VAL A 189 3.37 -23.95 -14.94
C VAL A 189 3.53 -22.61 -14.26
N ILE A 190 2.54 -21.72 -14.42
CA ILE A 190 2.45 -20.43 -13.74
C ILE A 190 1.58 -20.57 -12.48
N TYR A 191 2.14 -20.16 -11.36
CA TYR A 191 1.46 -20.12 -10.08
C TYR A 191 1.23 -18.68 -9.62
N VAL A 192 0.16 -18.48 -8.85
CA VAL A 192 -0.10 -17.26 -8.08
C VAL A 192 -0.19 -17.60 -6.60
N LYS A 193 0.24 -16.67 -5.76
CA LYS A 193 0.21 -16.73 -4.32
C LYS A 193 -0.31 -15.39 -3.80
N VAL A 194 -1.37 -15.44 -3.02
CA VAL A 194 -2.02 -14.24 -2.47
C VAL A 194 -1.79 -14.16 -0.98
N ASP A 195 -1.36 -13.00 -0.48
CA ASP A 195 -1.09 -12.73 0.93
C ASP A 195 -0.25 -13.82 1.62
N ARG A 196 0.80 -14.28 0.92
CA ARG A 196 1.72 -15.34 1.38
C ARG A 196 1.04 -16.68 1.72
N LYS A 197 -0.18 -16.94 1.23
CA LYS A 197 -0.87 -18.24 1.37
C LYS A 197 -0.30 -19.32 0.44
N ARG A 198 -0.98 -20.44 0.27
CA ARG A 198 -0.52 -21.55 -0.58
C ARG A 198 -0.59 -21.14 -2.06
N LYS A 199 0.36 -21.64 -2.86
CA LYS A 199 0.39 -21.39 -4.31
C LYS A 199 -0.75 -22.10 -5.03
N THR A 200 -1.28 -21.46 -6.05
CA THR A 200 -2.41 -21.91 -6.87
C THR A 200 -2.06 -21.75 -8.35
N PRO A 201 -2.43 -22.68 -9.24
CA PRO A 201 -2.32 -22.43 -10.68
C PRO A 201 -3.00 -21.11 -11.04
N VAL A 202 -2.41 -20.33 -11.94
CA VAL A 202 -2.95 -19.01 -12.28
C VAL A 202 -4.32 -19.09 -12.97
N THR A 203 -4.60 -20.19 -13.66
CA THR A 203 -5.90 -20.51 -14.28
C THR A 203 -7.04 -20.51 -13.26
N THR A 204 -6.79 -20.96 -12.02
CA THR A 204 -7.80 -20.90 -10.95
C THR A 204 -8.18 -19.44 -10.65
N LEU A 205 -7.20 -18.53 -10.64
CA LEU A 205 -7.48 -17.10 -10.45
C LEU A 205 -8.22 -16.53 -11.66
N LEU A 206 -7.79 -16.83 -12.89
CA LEU A 206 -8.43 -16.31 -14.11
C LEU A 206 -9.90 -16.74 -14.20
N ARG A 207 -10.21 -18.02 -13.92
CA ARG A 207 -11.60 -18.48 -13.83
C ARG A 207 -12.38 -17.78 -12.73
N ALA A 208 -11.78 -17.57 -11.56
CA ALA A 208 -12.43 -16.84 -10.47
C ALA A 208 -12.69 -15.36 -10.80
N LEU A 209 -11.93 -14.77 -11.74
CA LEU A 209 -12.16 -13.42 -12.29
C LEU A 209 -13.22 -13.40 -13.40
N GLY A 210 -13.67 -14.55 -13.88
CA GLY A 210 -14.77 -14.70 -14.85
C GLY A 210 -14.36 -15.18 -16.24
N TYR A 211 -13.11 -15.60 -16.45
CA TYR A 211 -12.67 -16.23 -17.72
C TYR A 211 -12.91 -17.73 -17.65
N GLU A 212 -14.05 -18.20 -18.12
CA GLU A 212 -14.59 -19.51 -17.74
C GLU A 212 -14.00 -20.66 -18.53
N THR A 213 -13.76 -20.48 -19.84
CA THR A 213 -13.38 -21.57 -20.75
C THR A 213 -11.89 -21.62 -21.01
N ASP A 214 -11.41 -22.81 -21.37
CA ASP A 214 -10.00 -23.02 -21.71
C ASP A 214 -9.64 -22.22 -22.96
N GLU A 215 -10.55 -22.19 -23.94
CA GLU A 215 -10.41 -21.44 -25.18
C GLU A 215 -10.28 -19.93 -24.90
N GLU A 216 -11.16 -19.37 -24.07
CA GLU A 216 -11.10 -17.95 -23.69
C GLU A 216 -9.77 -17.61 -23.01
N ILE A 217 -9.33 -18.46 -22.08
CA ILE A 217 -8.04 -18.28 -21.41
C ILE A 217 -6.88 -18.35 -22.42
N LEU A 218 -6.91 -19.26 -23.38
CA LEU A 218 -5.85 -19.39 -24.39
C LEU A 218 -5.81 -18.19 -25.35
N GLU A 219 -6.96 -17.69 -25.79
CA GLU A 219 -7.08 -16.52 -26.67
C GLU A 219 -6.45 -15.27 -26.04
N LEU A 220 -6.57 -15.08 -24.72
CA LEU A 220 -5.97 -13.93 -24.02
C LEU A 220 -4.43 -13.85 -24.11
N PHE A 221 -3.76 -14.98 -24.40
CA PHE A 221 -2.31 -15.07 -24.42
C PHE A 221 -1.75 -15.61 -25.73
N GLU A 222 -2.57 -15.79 -26.77
CA GLU A 222 -2.17 -16.46 -28.03
C GLU A 222 -0.98 -15.79 -28.73
N ASP A 223 -0.85 -14.48 -28.60
CA ASP A 223 0.17 -13.66 -29.25
C ASP A 223 1.48 -13.56 -28.45
N VAL A 224 1.49 -13.99 -27.18
CA VAL A 224 2.68 -13.99 -26.31
C VAL A 224 3.16 -15.39 -25.91
N ASP A 225 2.26 -16.37 -25.79
CA ASP A 225 2.58 -17.77 -25.50
C ASP A 225 2.86 -18.56 -26.79
N THR A 226 3.78 -18.03 -27.60
CA THR A 226 4.04 -18.50 -28.98
C THR A 226 5.12 -19.58 -29.06
N ASN A 227 5.83 -19.85 -27.97
CA ASN A 227 6.91 -20.83 -27.93
C ASN A 227 6.36 -22.26 -27.99
N LEU A 228 6.66 -22.98 -29.07
CA LEU A 228 6.16 -24.35 -29.29
C LEU A 228 6.71 -25.36 -28.26
N ASP A 229 7.91 -25.12 -27.73
CA ASP A 229 8.53 -25.99 -26.72
C ASP A 229 8.02 -25.67 -25.30
N HIS A 230 7.53 -24.46 -25.08
CA HIS A 230 7.13 -23.93 -23.77
C HIS A 230 5.78 -23.20 -23.85
N GLN A 231 4.70 -23.98 -23.79
CA GLN A 231 3.32 -23.45 -23.79
C GLN A 231 2.83 -23.30 -22.35
N PHE A 232 3.02 -22.12 -21.76
CA PHE A 232 2.77 -21.88 -20.34
C PHE A 232 1.30 -22.02 -19.95
N MET A 233 0.40 -21.42 -20.74
CA MET A 233 -1.03 -21.43 -20.41
C MET A 233 -1.63 -22.81 -20.57
N LYS A 234 -1.33 -23.50 -21.67
CA LYS A 234 -1.79 -24.87 -21.92
C LYS A 234 -1.29 -25.86 -20.85
N THR A 235 -0.04 -25.71 -20.43
CA THR A 235 0.55 -26.57 -19.41
C THR A 235 -0.04 -26.28 -18.02
N THR A 236 -0.34 -25.01 -17.73
CA THR A 236 -1.00 -24.60 -16.50
C THR A 236 -2.45 -25.10 -16.43
N ILE A 237 -3.23 -24.99 -17.52
CA ILE A 237 -4.58 -25.54 -17.63
C ILE A 237 -4.56 -27.06 -17.41
N SER A 238 -3.66 -27.77 -18.10
CA SER A 238 -3.51 -29.23 -17.95
C SER A 238 -3.16 -29.65 -16.52
N LYS A 239 -2.45 -28.79 -15.78
CA LYS A 239 -2.07 -29.03 -14.38
C LYS A 239 -3.19 -28.71 -13.40
N ASP A 240 -4.07 -27.77 -13.73
CA ASP A 240 -5.17 -27.31 -12.89
C ASP A 240 -6.38 -28.24 -12.98
N THR A 241 -6.24 -29.45 -12.44
CA THR A 241 -7.32 -30.45 -12.43
C THR A 241 -8.38 -30.18 -11.36
N SER A 242 -8.18 -29.15 -10.53
CA SER A 242 -9.05 -28.86 -9.38
C SER A 242 -10.34 -28.13 -9.74
N VAL A 243 -10.38 -27.45 -10.89
CA VAL A 243 -11.45 -26.51 -11.23
C VAL A 243 -11.74 -26.56 -12.72
N ARG A 244 -13.03 -26.50 -13.10
CA ARG A 244 -13.46 -26.44 -14.49
C ARG A 244 -14.29 -25.21 -14.83
N ASP A 245 -14.95 -24.64 -13.82
CA ASP A 245 -15.80 -23.47 -13.95
C ASP A 245 -15.43 -22.39 -12.93
N THR A 246 -16.09 -21.24 -13.06
CA THR A 246 -15.92 -20.08 -12.17
C THR A 246 -16.29 -20.38 -10.73
N GLU A 247 -17.32 -21.19 -10.48
CA GLU A 247 -17.83 -21.47 -9.14
C GLU A 247 -16.87 -22.36 -8.35
N GLU A 248 -16.39 -23.44 -8.96
CA GLU A 248 -15.34 -24.30 -8.44
C GLU A 248 -14.06 -23.52 -8.19
N ALA A 249 -13.69 -22.62 -9.12
CA ALA A 249 -12.52 -21.75 -8.98
C ALA A 249 -12.63 -20.81 -7.76
N LEU A 250 -13.78 -20.16 -7.59
CA LEU A 250 -14.07 -19.31 -6.44
C LEU A 250 -13.97 -20.09 -5.12
N ILE A 251 -14.59 -21.27 -5.06
CA ILE A 251 -14.59 -22.14 -3.88
C ILE A 251 -13.17 -22.62 -3.54
N GLU A 252 -12.41 -23.08 -4.54
CA GLU A 252 -11.05 -23.57 -4.33
C GLU A 252 -10.11 -22.44 -3.88
N PHE A 253 -10.26 -21.25 -4.46
CA PHE A 253 -9.52 -20.08 -4.04
C PHE A 253 -9.86 -19.68 -2.59
N TYR A 254 -11.15 -19.70 -2.22
CA TYR A 254 -11.61 -19.42 -0.86
C TYR A 254 -11.01 -20.38 0.17
N ARG A 255 -11.05 -21.69 -0.10
CA ARG A 255 -10.49 -22.73 0.80
C ARG A 255 -9.00 -22.49 1.09
N ARG A 256 -8.26 -22.00 0.10
CA ARG A 256 -6.81 -21.75 0.24
C ARG A 256 -6.50 -20.47 1.01
N LEU A 257 -7.35 -19.45 0.90
CA LEU A 257 -7.22 -18.21 1.66
C LEU A 257 -7.66 -18.38 3.12
N ARG A 258 -8.78 -19.08 3.36
CA ARG A 258 -9.40 -19.28 4.68
C ARG A 258 -9.58 -20.77 4.99
N PRO A 259 -8.51 -21.47 5.37
CA PRO A 259 -8.60 -22.89 5.71
C PRO A 259 -9.44 -23.07 6.98
N GLY A 260 -10.56 -23.79 6.88
CA GLY A 260 -11.42 -24.14 8.02
C GLY A 260 -12.80 -23.49 7.99
N GLU A 261 -13.04 -22.49 7.15
CA GLU A 261 -14.38 -21.94 6.91
C GLU A 261 -15.08 -22.74 5.79
N PRO A 262 -16.37 -23.11 5.95
CA PRO A 262 -17.10 -23.78 4.89
C PRO A 262 -17.23 -22.85 3.68
N PRO A 263 -16.77 -23.27 2.49
CA PRO A 263 -16.82 -22.42 1.32
C PRO A 263 -18.25 -22.32 0.80
N ASN A 264 -18.67 -21.11 0.46
CA ASN A 264 -19.88 -20.82 -0.30
C ASN A 264 -19.45 -19.96 -1.50
N ALA A 265 -19.97 -20.26 -2.69
CA ALA A 265 -19.69 -19.53 -3.92
C ALA A 265 -19.94 -18.02 -3.79
N GLU A 266 -21.02 -17.64 -3.11
CA GLU A 266 -21.36 -16.23 -2.89
C GLU A 266 -20.34 -15.54 -1.97
N ASN A 267 -20.00 -16.18 -0.85
CA ASN A 267 -18.97 -15.68 0.07
C ASN A 267 -17.60 -15.60 -0.61
N ALA A 268 -17.29 -16.55 -1.49
CA ALA A 268 -16.05 -16.58 -2.24
C ALA A 268 -15.96 -15.44 -3.27
N ARG A 269 -17.05 -15.17 -4.00
CA ARG A 269 -17.16 -14.04 -4.91
C ARG A 269 -17.01 -12.72 -4.17
N ASN A 270 -17.72 -12.56 -3.05
CA ASN A 270 -17.62 -11.38 -2.20
C ASN A 270 -16.20 -11.21 -1.65
N LEU A 271 -15.53 -12.29 -1.24
CA LEU A 271 -14.14 -12.23 -0.77
C LEU A 271 -13.21 -11.72 -1.87
N ILE A 272 -13.26 -12.25 -3.10
CA ILE A 272 -12.40 -11.79 -4.19
C ILE A 272 -12.65 -10.32 -4.52
N ASN A 273 -13.93 -9.92 -4.62
CA ASN A 273 -14.29 -8.52 -4.85
C ASN A 273 -13.73 -7.61 -3.75
N THR A 274 -13.92 -7.99 -2.48
CA THR A 274 -13.40 -7.25 -1.32
C THR A 274 -11.87 -7.20 -1.31
N LEU A 275 -11.20 -8.25 -1.82
CA LEU A 275 -9.76 -8.41 -1.66
C LEU A 275 -8.96 -7.69 -2.75
N PHE A 276 -9.52 -7.46 -3.94
CA PHE A 276 -8.82 -6.81 -5.07
C PHE A 276 -9.55 -5.61 -5.67
N PHE A 277 -10.88 -5.55 -5.60
CA PHE A 277 -11.72 -4.62 -6.36
C PHE A 277 -12.55 -3.67 -5.47
N ASP A 278 -12.31 -3.68 -4.17
CA ASP A 278 -12.95 -2.79 -3.19
C ASP A 278 -11.94 -1.70 -2.77
N SER A 279 -12.24 -0.45 -3.10
CA SER A 279 -11.39 0.71 -2.80
C SER A 279 -11.18 0.94 -1.29
N ARG A 280 -12.08 0.47 -0.43
CA ARG A 280 -11.94 0.51 1.03
C ARG A 280 -11.02 -0.56 1.57
N ARG A 281 -10.59 -1.53 0.76
CA ARG A 281 -9.73 -2.65 1.19
C ARG A 281 -8.45 -2.80 0.38
N TYR A 282 -8.47 -2.33 -0.87
CA TYR A 282 -7.36 -2.37 -1.80
C TYR A 282 -7.07 -0.98 -2.36
N ASP A 283 -5.80 -0.60 -2.39
CA ASP A 283 -5.34 0.67 -2.96
C ASP A 283 -3.88 0.54 -3.42
N LEU A 284 -3.61 0.83 -4.68
CA LEU A 284 -2.26 0.93 -5.24
C LEU A 284 -1.59 2.27 -4.87
N GLY A 285 -2.38 3.29 -4.54
CA GLY A 285 -1.95 4.67 -4.41
C GLY A 285 -1.58 5.28 -5.76
N LYS A 286 -1.52 6.62 -5.83
CA LYS A 286 -1.19 7.35 -7.07
C LYS A 286 0.13 6.88 -7.71
N VAL A 287 1.16 6.73 -6.87
CA VAL A 287 2.49 6.27 -7.32
C VAL A 287 2.45 4.81 -7.76
N GLY A 288 1.67 3.96 -7.09
CA GLY A 288 1.59 2.54 -7.44
C GLY A 288 0.88 2.32 -8.77
N ARG A 289 -0.24 3.00 -9.02
CA ARG A 289 -0.95 2.99 -10.30
C ARG A 289 -0.03 3.45 -11.43
N TYR A 290 0.56 4.64 -11.29
CA TYR A 290 1.51 5.17 -12.28
C TYR A 290 2.65 4.18 -12.60
N LYS A 291 3.23 3.54 -11.57
CA LYS A 291 4.29 2.55 -11.77
C LYS A 291 3.80 1.26 -12.43
N LEU A 292 2.58 0.81 -12.11
CA LEU A 292 1.95 -0.34 -12.74
C LEU A 292 1.78 -0.09 -14.24
N ASP A 293 1.16 1.04 -14.61
CA ASP A 293 0.93 1.41 -16.01
C ASP A 293 2.22 1.64 -16.79
N SER A 294 3.16 2.36 -16.19
CA SER A 294 4.47 2.61 -16.81
C SER A 294 5.16 1.31 -17.20
N VAL A 295 5.05 0.27 -16.37
CA VAL A 295 5.68 -1.02 -16.62
C VAL A 295 4.88 -1.87 -17.59
N LEU A 296 3.55 -1.92 -17.46
CA LEU A 296 2.69 -2.81 -18.24
C LEU A 296 2.28 -2.21 -19.60
N LYS A 297 1.80 -0.98 -19.61
CA LYS A 297 1.26 -0.25 -20.78
C LYS A 297 2.28 0.68 -21.46
N GLY A 298 3.40 0.96 -20.80
CA GLY A 298 4.45 1.88 -21.27
C GLY A 298 4.33 3.28 -20.67
N PRO A 299 5.44 4.05 -20.55
CA PRO A 299 5.46 5.34 -19.85
C PRO A 299 4.56 6.39 -20.50
N GLU A 300 4.38 6.37 -21.82
CA GLU A 300 3.46 7.26 -22.54
C GLU A 300 1.98 7.05 -22.22
N ASN A 301 1.62 5.90 -21.65
CA ASN A 301 0.26 5.55 -21.26
C ASN A 301 0.04 5.63 -19.74
N ALA A 302 1.07 5.99 -18.95
CA ALA A 302 0.99 6.03 -17.49
C ALA A 302 0.24 7.25 -16.92
N ASP A 303 0.09 8.31 -17.71
CA ASP A 303 -0.59 9.56 -17.32
C ASP A 303 -2.04 9.66 -17.83
N ARG A 304 -2.55 8.61 -18.50
CA ARG A 304 -3.85 8.68 -19.20
C ARG A 304 -5.06 8.32 -18.36
N ASP A 305 -4.88 7.64 -17.25
CA ASP A 305 -5.99 7.18 -16.42
C ASP A 305 -6.18 8.16 -15.24
N GLY A 306 -6.84 9.27 -15.55
CA GLY A 306 -6.95 10.47 -14.71
C GLY A 306 -8.02 10.44 -13.61
N GLU A 307 -8.59 9.28 -13.28
CA GLU A 307 -9.69 9.19 -12.31
C GLU A 307 -9.23 8.68 -10.94
N PRO A 308 -9.69 9.27 -9.82
CA PRO A 308 -9.39 8.81 -8.46
C PRO A 308 -9.80 7.35 -8.16
N ASP A 309 -10.81 6.83 -8.89
CA ASP A 309 -11.27 5.43 -8.80
C ASP A 309 -10.32 4.43 -9.49
N ASP A 310 -9.40 4.91 -10.33
CA ASP A 310 -8.35 4.10 -10.94
C ASP A 310 -7.16 3.88 -9.98
N ARG A 311 -7.44 3.53 -8.72
CA ARG A 311 -6.39 3.12 -7.76
C ARG A 311 -6.55 1.68 -7.30
N ILE A 312 -7.64 1.04 -7.69
CA ILE A 312 -7.81 -0.40 -7.54
C ILE A 312 -7.16 -1.13 -8.72
N LEU A 313 -7.06 -2.44 -8.63
CA LEU A 313 -6.61 -3.24 -9.76
C LEU A 313 -7.76 -3.48 -10.73
N ASP A 314 -7.44 -3.50 -12.02
CA ASP A 314 -8.32 -4.03 -13.04
C ASP A 314 -7.96 -5.47 -13.40
N LYS A 315 -8.94 -6.19 -13.97
CA LYS A 315 -8.70 -7.55 -14.50
C LYS A 315 -7.65 -7.51 -15.62
N GLU A 316 -7.65 -6.45 -16.41
CA GLU A 316 -6.70 -6.25 -17.51
C GLU A 316 -5.27 -6.08 -16.99
N ASP A 317 -5.08 -5.46 -15.81
CA ASP A 317 -3.75 -5.34 -15.20
C ASP A 317 -3.15 -6.71 -14.86
N ILE A 318 -3.98 -7.64 -14.38
CA ILE A 318 -3.57 -9.01 -14.08
C ILE A 318 -3.20 -9.74 -15.38
N ILE A 319 -3.99 -9.58 -16.44
CA ILE A 319 -3.69 -10.16 -17.75
C ILE A 319 -2.37 -9.61 -18.30
N ASN A 320 -2.20 -8.29 -18.33
CA ASN A 320 -0.99 -7.65 -18.83
C ASN A 320 0.25 -8.02 -18.02
N LEU A 321 0.11 -8.19 -16.70
CA LEU A 321 1.17 -8.73 -15.84
C LEU A 321 1.58 -10.14 -16.26
N LEU A 322 0.62 -11.04 -16.48
CA LEU A 322 0.89 -12.42 -16.91
C LEU A 322 1.48 -12.48 -18.31
N ARG A 323 1.01 -11.64 -19.24
CA ARG A 323 1.59 -11.48 -20.58
C ARG A 323 3.06 -11.08 -20.48
N ARG A 324 3.39 -10.10 -19.63
CA ARG A 324 4.78 -9.70 -19.39
C ARG A 324 5.60 -10.83 -18.77
N LEU A 325 5.02 -11.62 -17.87
CA LEU A 325 5.69 -12.76 -17.24
C LEU A 325 6.09 -13.82 -18.30
N ILE A 326 5.19 -14.13 -19.23
CA ILE A 326 5.46 -15.06 -20.36
C ILE A 326 6.56 -14.50 -21.27
N GLN A 327 6.47 -13.22 -21.64
CA GLN A 327 7.49 -12.55 -22.47
C GLN A 327 8.89 -12.58 -21.84
N ILE A 328 9.00 -12.46 -20.51
CA ILE A 328 10.28 -12.57 -19.80
C ILE A 328 10.81 -14.01 -19.85
N ASN A 329 9.95 -15.01 -19.63
CA ASN A 329 10.37 -16.42 -19.77
C ASN A 329 10.81 -16.76 -21.21
N ASN A 330 10.23 -16.10 -22.22
CA ASN A 330 10.63 -16.24 -23.62
C ASN A 330 11.85 -15.38 -24.01
N GLU A 331 12.50 -14.70 -23.04
CA GLU A 331 13.64 -13.79 -23.25
C GLU A 331 13.34 -12.58 -24.19
N GLU A 332 12.07 -12.25 -24.43
CA GLU A 332 11.62 -11.12 -25.27
C GLU A 332 11.64 -9.77 -24.52
N ARG A 333 11.63 -9.85 -23.19
CA ARG A 333 11.67 -8.71 -22.25
C ARG A 333 12.59 -9.06 -21.09
N ARG A 334 13.20 -8.03 -20.48
CA ARG A 334 14.04 -8.19 -19.29
C ARG A 334 13.23 -7.95 -18.02
N ALA A 335 13.60 -8.64 -16.95
CA ALA A 335 13.16 -8.31 -15.60
C ALA A 335 13.66 -6.92 -15.14
N ASN A 336 12.98 -6.34 -14.15
CA ASN A 336 13.33 -5.03 -13.60
C ASN A 336 14.34 -5.17 -12.45
N ASP A 337 15.22 -4.18 -12.28
CA ASP A 337 16.09 -4.11 -11.09
C ASP A 337 15.27 -3.74 -9.85
N ILE A 338 15.00 -4.73 -9.00
CA ILE A 338 14.21 -4.59 -7.78
C ILE A 338 14.91 -3.81 -6.65
N ASP A 339 16.23 -3.60 -6.76
CA ASP A 339 17.06 -2.94 -5.75
C ASP A 339 17.41 -1.50 -6.10
N HIS A 340 17.07 -1.05 -7.32
CA HIS A 340 17.16 0.36 -7.71
C HIS A 340 16.40 1.27 -6.73
N LEU A 341 16.98 2.41 -6.34
CA LEU A 341 16.36 3.31 -5.36
C LEU A 341 15.02 3.89 -5.82
N GLY A 342 14.80 4.07 -7.13
CA GLY A 342 13.47 4.43 -7.67
C GLY A 342 12.37 3.38 -7.44
N ASN A 343 12.76 2.16 -7.06
CA ASN A 343 11.88 1.06 -6.65
C ASN A 343 11.74 0.94 -5.13
N ARG A 344 12.43 1.80 -4.39
CA ARG A 344 12.36 1.91 -2.95
C ARG A 344 11.73 3.26 -2.56
N ARG A 345 11.05 3.29 -1.42
CA ARG A 345 10.56 4.52 -0.80
C ARG A 345 10.86 4.52 0.68
N VAL A 346 11.03 5.72 1.22
CA VAL A 346 11.21 5.93 2.65
C VAL A 346 9.83 6.09 3.28
N ARG A 347 9.49 5.22 4.24
CA ARG A 347 8.38 5.43 5.17
C ARG A 347 8.94 6.11 6.40
N ALA A 348 8.64 7.40 6.54
CA ALA A 348 8.99 8.18 7.71
C ALA A 348 7.97 7.96 8.85
N VAL A 349 8.25 8.53 10.01
CA VAL A 349 7.50 8.32 11.26
C VAL A 349 6.00 8.55 11.12
N GLY A 350 5.58 9.59 10.40
CA GLY A 350 4.17 9.91 10.22
C GLY A 350 3.38 8.81 9.52
N GLU A 351 3.92 8.26 8.41
CA GLU A 351 3.28 7.14 7.69
C GLU A 351 3.26 5.87 8.57
N LEU A 352 4.31 5.62 9.37
CA LEU A 352 4.36 4.47 10.26
C LEU A 352 3.30 4.55 11.37
N ILE A 353 3.13 5.73 11.98
CA ILE A 353 2.11 5.95 13.01
C ILE A 353 0.71 5.92 12.39
N GLN A 354 0.48 6.58 11.25
CA GLN A 354 -0.81 6.54 10.53
C GLN A 354 -1.26 5.09 10.26
N ASN A 355 -0.34 4.22 9.84
CA ASN A 355 -0.64 2.81 9.62
C ASN A 355 -1.02 2.05 10.90
N GLN A 356 -0.48 2.44 12.07
CA GLN A 356 -0.91 1.85 13.35
C GLN A 356 -2.28 2.37 13.78
N VAL A 357 -2.53 3.68 13.64
CA VAL A 357 -3.84 4.29 13.95
C VAL A 357 -4.95 3.74 13.06
N ARG A 358 -4.63 3.35 11.82
CA ARG A 358 -5.57 2.69 10.91
C ARG A 358 -6.00 1.29 11.38
N VAL A 359 -5.10 0.57 12.06
CA VAL A 359 -5.33 -0.82 12.49
C VAL A 359 -6.04 -0.88 13.84
N GLY A 360 -5.67 0.02 14.76
CA GLY A 360 -6.34 0.17 16.05
C GLY A 360 -7.70 0.82 15.89
#